data_AF-A0A359KFC9-F1
#
_entry.id   AF-A0A359KFC9-F1
#
_cell.length_a   1.000
_cell.length_b   1.000
_cell.length_c   1.000
_cell.angle_alpha   90.00
_cell.angle_beta   90.00
_cell.angle_gamma   90.00
#
_symmetry.space_group_name_H-M   'P 1'
#
loop_
_entity.id
_entity.type
_entity.pdbx_description
1 polymer ?
#
loop_
_entity_poly.entity_id
_entity_poly.type
_entity_poly.pdbx_seq_one_letter_code
_entity_poly.pdbx_strand_id
1 'polypeptide(L)'
;VFCLKKIMDEIHRFNRAQQDGFLPFVEEGIVTLVGATTENPSFELNGALLSRSQVYVLKRLDDASLDLLLDRAEALMDMRLPLTPEARQAMLALADGDGRYLLTMSEVLFDLQDVEPLDVQALAGVLQKRAPAYDKSREEHYNLISALHKSVRGSDPDAALYWLARMLNGGEDPLYLARRIVRMAVEDIGQADPLSILVANAAKDTYDFLGSPEGELALAQAVVHLATAPKSVGIYEAFKAAKKAAHETGSLMPPAHIRNAPTKLMKSLGYGKGYQYDPDTPEGFSGADFFPDEMERRTFYRPKGEGHEQKVKARLERWAAMRARMQADKA
;
A
#
# COMPACT_ATOMS: atom_id res chain seq x y z
N VAL A 1 30.72 -25.21 -28.52
CA VAL A 1 29.44 -25.23 -27.77
C VAL A 1 28.69 -23.97 -28.15
N PHE A 2 27.58 -24.08 -28.89
CA PHE A 2 26.73 -22.93 -29.20
C PHE A 2 26.04 -22.50 -27.90
N CYS A 3 26.51 -21.41 -27.29
CA CYS A 3 25.84 -20.83 -26.13
C CYS A 3 24.80 -19.83 -26.63
N LEU A 4 23.52 -20.17 -26.46
CA LEU A 4 22.42 -19.27 -26.78
C LEU A 4 22.35 -18.18 -25.71
N LYS A 5 22.53 -16.91 -26.10
CA LYS A 5 22.25 -15.78 -25.20
C LYS A 5 20.75 -15.50 -25.23
N LYS A 6 20.09 -15.69 -24.09
CA LYS A 6 18.66 -15.39 -23.94
C LYS A 6 18.50 -14.18 -23.02
N ILE A 7 18.02 -13.08 -23.59
CA ILE A 7 17.63 -11.89 -22.83
C ILE A 7 16.18 -12.06 -22.42
N MET A 8 15.91 -11.91 -21.13
CA MET A 8 14.57 -11.94 -20.56
C MET A 8 14.31 -10.64 -19.84
N ASP A 9 13.43 -9.83 -20.42
CA ASP A 9 12.96 -8.63 -19.77
C ASP A 9 11.87 -8.98 -18.74
N GLU A 10 11.77 -8.15 -17.70
CA GLU A 10 10.83 -8.32 -16.58
C GLU A 10 10.78 -9.75 -16.00
N ILE A 11 11.94 -10.35 -15.73
CA ILE A 11 12.04 -11.76 -15.30
C ILE A 11 11.22 -12.08 -14.04
N HIS A 12 10.91 -11.06 -13.22
CA HIS A 12 10.03 -11.17 -12.05
C HIS A 12 8.58 -11.58 -12.40
N ARG A 13 8.12 -11.41 -13.64
CA ARG A 13 6.77 -11.84 -14.06
C ARG A 13 6.63 -13.35 -14.20
N PHE A 14 7.73 -14.09 -14.20
CA PHE A 14 7.74 -15.54 -14.35
C PHE A 14 7.46 -16.20 -13.01
N ASN A 15 6.50 -17.12 -12.98
CA ASN A 15 6.25 -17.91 -11.78
C ASN A 15 7.39 -18.91 -11.52
N ARG A 16 7.46 -19.47 -10.31
CA ARG A 16 8.54 -20.38 -9.91
C ARG A 16 8.73 -21.57 -10.85
N ALA A 17 7.66 -22.20 -11.31
CA ALA A 17 7.77 -23.35 -12.22
C ALA A 17 8.37 -22.94 -13.58
N GLN A 18 8.03 -21.74 -14.08
CA GLN A 18 8.64 -21.22 -15.30
C GLN A 18 10.11 -20.86 -15.11
N GLN A 19 10.49 -20.33 -13.93
CA GLN A 19 11.88 -20.06 -13.57
C GLN A 19 12.71 -21.35 -13.44
N ASP A 20 12.19 -22.36 -12.75
CA ASP A 20 12.84 -23.67 -12.57
C ASP A 20 13.10 -24.37 -13.90
N GLY A 21 12.23 -24.16 -14.89
CA GLY A 21 12.39 -24.69 -16.24
C GLY A 21 13.67 -24.24 -16.96
N PHE A 22 14.32 -23.16 -16.53
CA PHE A 22 15.57 -22.69 -17.13
C PHE A 22 16.82 -23.32 -16.52
N LEU A 23 16.74 -23.88 -15.31
CA LEU A 23 17.91 -24.35 -14.56
C LEU A 23 18.75 -25.38 -15.33
N PRO A 24 18.18 -26.44 -15.95
CA PRO A 24 18.99 -27.46 -16.61
C PRO A 24 19.83 -26.86 -17.76
N PHE A 25 19.25 -25.94 -18.52
CA PHE A 25 19.92 -25.33 -19.68
C PHE A 25 21.02 -24.33 -19.28
N VAL A 26 20.85 -23.67 -18.13
CA VAL A 26 21.88 -22.77 -17.56
C VAL A 26 23.03 -23.59 -16.98
N GLU A 27 22.73 -24.69 -16.28
CA GLU A 27 23.73 -25.57 -15.67
C GLU A 27 24.56 -26.34 -16.71
N GLU A 28 23.93 -26.80 -17.79
CA GLU A 28 24.62 -27.48 -18.90
C GLU A 28 25.38 -26.49 -19.81
N GLY A 29 25.30 -25.18 -19.56
CA GLY A 29 25.96 -24.15 -20.36
C GLY A 29 25.38 -23.95 -21.76
N ILE A 30 24.19 -24.51 -22.01
CA ILE A 30 23.47 -24.38 -23.28
C ILE A 30 22.98 -22.93 -23.47
N VAL A 31 22.57 -22.28 -22.37
CA VAL A 31 22.04 -20.91 -22.39
C VAL A 31 22.81 -20.02 -21.41
N THR A 32 23.22 -18.83 -21.87
CA THR A 32 23.55 -17.72 -20.98
C THR A 32 22.30 -16.87 -20.78
N LEU A 33 21.74 -16.90 -19.57
CA LEU A 33 20.57 -16.12 -19.22
C LEU A 33 20.97 -14.70 -18.78
N VAL A 34 20.40 -13.69 -19.43
CA VAL A 34 20.50 -12.28 -19.01
C VAL A 34 19.10 -11.81 -18.64
N GLY A 35 18.82 -11.76 -17.34
CA GLY A 35 17.55 -11.26 -16.81
C GLY A 35 17.62 -9.77 -16.50
N ALA A 36 16.64 -9.00 -16.95
CA ALA A 36 16.41 -7.62 -16.52
C ALA A 36 15.17 -7.55 -15.62
N THR A 37 15.24 -6.73 -14.58
CA THR A 37 14.13 -6.49 -13.66
C THR A 37 14.28 -5.11 -13.02
N THR A 38 13.15 -4.45 -12.81
CA THR A 38 13.06 -3.24 -11.99
C THR A 38 12.75 -3.56 -10.53
N GLU A 39 12.50 -4.82 -10.18
CA GLU A 39 12.21 -5.26 -8.82
C GLU A 39 13.46 -5.90 -8.19
N ASN A 40 13.56 -5.83 -6.86
CA ASN A 40 14.63 -6.51 -6.14
C ASN A 40 14.68 -8.04 -6.43
N PRO A 41 15.77 -8.54 -7.05
CA PRO A 41 15.86 -9.91 -7.52
C PRO A 41 15.81 -10.95 -6.39
N SER A 42 16.12 -10.58 -5.14
CA SER A 42 16.11 -11.51 -4.00
C SER A 42 14.70 -11.93 -3.55
N PHE A 43 13.67 -11.15 -3.90
CA PHE A 43 12.28 -11.48 -3.57
C PHE A 43 11.57 -12.23 -4.71
N GLU A 44 11.88 -11.89 -5.96
CA GLU A 44 11.13 -12.34 -7.13
C GLU A 44 11.79 -13.53 -7.87
N LEU A 45 13.10 -13.74 -7.71
CA LEU A 45 13.79 -14.88 -8.30
C LEU A 45 13.87 -16.06 -7.34
N ASN A 46 13.76 -17.28 -7.89
CA ASN A 46 14.05 -18.48 -7.14
C ASN A 46 15.53 -18.48 -6.66
N GLY A 47 15.79 -19.10 -5.51
CA GLY A 47 17.14 -19.13 -4.95
C GLY A 47 18.16 -19.87 -5.83
N ALA A 48 17.69 -20.81 -6.66
CA ALA A 48 18.55 -21.64 -7.51
C ALA A 48 19.11 -20.88 -8.73
N LEU A 49 18.32 -20.04 -9.39
CA LEU A 49 18.78 -19.16 -10.47
C LEU A 49 19.64 -18.05 -9.90
N LEU A 50 19.23 -17.47 -8.76
CA LEU A 50 19.99 -16.39 -8.12
C LEU A 50 21.41 -16.86 -7.76
N SER A 51 21.57 -18.09 -7.24
CA SER A 51 22.89 -18.64 -6.91
C SER A 51 23.78 -18.90 -8.12
N ARG A 52 23.23 -18.89 -9.34
CA ARG A 52 23.93 -19.12 -10.63
C ARG A 52 24.02 -17.84 -11.47
N SER A 53 23.51 -16.72 -10.95
CA SER A 53 23.45 -15.44 -11.66
C SER A 53 24.35 -14.42 -10.98
N GLN A 54 25.02 -13.58 -11.78
CA GLN A 54 25.68 -12.38 -11.27
C GLN A 54 24.68 -11.22 -11.28
N VAL A 55 24.49 -10.58 -10.14
CA VAL A 55 23.56 -9.45 -10.00
C VAL A 55 24.32 -8.14 -10.20
N TYR A 56 23.91 -7.37 -11.20
CA TYR A 56 24.41 -6.03 -11.44
C TYR A 56 23.31 -5.01 -11.13
N VAL A 57 23.64 -4.03 -10.30
CA VAL A 57 22.74 -2.90 -10.02
C VAL A 57 23.03 -1.80 -11.03
N LEU A 58 22.08 -1.57 -11.94
CA LEU A 58 22.13 -0.43 -12.84
C LEU A 58 21.53 0.79 -12.15
N LYS A 59 22.15 1.94 -12.36
CA LYS A 59 21.62 3.23 -11.90
C LYS A 59 20.92 3.93 -13.06
N ARG A 60 20.00 4.82 -12.71
CA ARG A 60 19.44 5.79 -13.65
C ARG A 60 20.57 6.58 -14.32
N LEU A 61 20.35 6.97 -15.58
CA LEU A 61 21.29 7.81 -16.31
C LEU A 61 21.30 9.20 -15.69
N ASP A 62 22.49 9.82 -15.60
CA ASP A 62 22.60 11.23 -15.27
C ASP A 62 22.34 12.11 -16.50
N ASP A 63 22.14 13.41 -16.27
CA ASP A 63 21.81 14.37 -17.33
C ASP A 63 22.87 14.37 -18.45
N ALA A 64 24.16 14.22 -18.11
CA ALA A 64 25.24 14.15 -19.10
C ALA A 64 25.14 12.89 -19.98
N SER A 65 24.77 11.75 -19.40
CA SER A 65 24.55 10.50 -20.14
C SER A 65 23.29 10.55 -21.01
N LEU A 66 22.23 11.22 -20.54
CA LEU A 66 21.01 11.45 -21.32
C LEU A 66 21.27 12.42 -22.49
N ASP A 67 22.04 13.48 -22.27
CA ASP A 67 22.41 14.44 -23.31
C ASP A 67 23.27 13.77 -24.41
N LEU A 68 24.21 12.92 -24.00
CA LEU A 68 24.99 12.08 -24.92
C LEU A 68 24.10 11.10 -25.71
N LEU A 69 23.03 10.59 -25.09
CA LEU A 69 22.07 9.72 -25.77
C LEU A 69 21.29 10.48 -26.85
N LEU A 70 20.90 11.74 -26.59
CA LEU A 70 20.31 12.62 -27.60
C LEU A 70 21.28 12.93 -28.73
N ASP A 71 22.53 13.28 -28.43
CA ASP A 71 23.55 13.55 -29.46
C ASP A 71 23.70 12.37 -30.42
N ARG A 72 23.65 11.13 -29.90
CA ARG A 72 23.69 9.91 -30.70
C ARG A 72 22.43 9.72 -31.55
N ALA A 73 21.26 10.02 -31.00
CA ALA A 73 19.99 9.93 -31.72
C ALA A 73 19.94 10.95 -32.88
N GLU A 74 20.37 12.19 -32.63
CA GLU A 74 20.44 13.25 -33.65
C GLU A 74 21.43 12.88 -34.77
N ALA A 75 22.61 12.35 -34.40
CA ALA A 75 23.59 11.88 -35.38
C ALA A 75 23.09 10.67 -36.20
N LEU A 76 22.29 9.79 -35.60
CA LEU A 76 21.69 8.64 -36.30
C LEU A 76 20.60 9.06 -37.29
N MET A 77 19.80 10.06 -36.92
CA MET A 77 18.71 10.58 -37.74
C MET A 77 19.17 11.63 -38.76
N ASP A 78 20.44 12.04 -38.71
CA ASP A 78 21.00 13.17 -39.46
C ASP A 78 20.17 14.46 -39.31
N MET A 79 19.62 14.65 -38.10
CA MET A 79 18.72 15.76 -37.79
C MET A 79 18.88 16.19 -36.34
N ARG A 80 18.99 17.50 -36.11
CA ARG A 80 18.95 18.08 -34.76
C ARG A 80 17.51 18.18 -34.28
N LEU A 81 17.28 17.91 -33.01
CA LEU A 81 15.97 18.14 -32.40
C LEU A 81 15.65 19.64 -32.44
N PRO A 82 14.44 20.05 -32.86
CA PRO A 82 14.06 21.44 -32.93
C PRO A 82 13.73 21.95 -31.52
N LEU A 83 14.73 22.12 -30.67
CA LEU A 83 14.60 22.52 -29.27
C LEU A 83 15.50 23.72 -28.96
N THR A 84 15.02 24.67 -28.17
CA THR A 84 15.92 25.63 -27.53
C THR A 84 16.78 24.93 -26.46
N PRO A 85 17.92 25.52 -26.04
CA PRO A 85 18.74 24.95 -24.96
C PRO A 85 17.94 24.68 -23.67
N GLU A 86 17.03 25.59 -23.31
CA GLU A 86 16.17 25.45 -22.14
C GLU A 86 15.16 24.32 -22.30
N ALA A 87 14.59 24.16 -23.50
CA ALA A 87 13.67 23.07 -23.81
C ALA A 87 14.38 21.71 -23.82
N ARG A 88 15.63 21.65 -24.30
CA ARG A 88 16.47 20.44 -24.22
C ARG A 88 16.71 20.05 -22.77
N GLN A 89 17.09 21.00 -21.91
CA GLN A 89 17.27 20.73 -20.47
C GLN A 89 15.96 20.29 -19.81
N ALA A 90 14.83 20.91 -20.16
CA ALA A 90 13.52 20.49 -19.67
C ALA A 90 13.16 19.05 -20.11
N MET A 91 13.53 18.66 -21.33
CA MET A 91 13.32 17.31 -21.85
C MET A 91 14.19 16.27 -21.12
N LEU A 92 15.45 16.59 -20.82
CA LEU A 92 16.33 15.74 -20.00
C LEU A 92 15.75 15.54 -18.59
N ALA A 93 15.31 16.63 -17.96
CA ALA A 93 14.68 16.60 -16.65
C ALA A 93 13.37 15.77 -16.66
N LEU A 94 12.59 15.86 -17.75
CA LEU A 94 11.37 15.06 -17.92
C LEU A 94 11.67 13.57 -18.10
N ALA A 95 12.81 13.22 -18.69
CA ALA A 95 13.23 11.82 -18.83
C ALA A 95 13.64 11.18 -17.49
N ASP A 96 14.05 11.97 -16.48
CA ASP A 96 14.39 11.54 -15.12
C ASP A 96 15.28 10.28 -15.07
N GLY A 97 16.27 10.22 -15.96
CA GLY A 97 17.23 9.12 -16.06
C GLY A 97 16.77 7.90 -16.85
N ASP A 98 15.57 7.91 -17.45
CA ASP A 98 15.07 6.90 -18.38
C ASP A 98 15.41 7.25 -19.83
N GLY A 99 16.45 6.61 -20.36
CA GLY A 99 16.88 6.79 -21.74
C GLY A 99 15.88 6.28 -22.80
N ARG A 100 15.07 5.26 -22.49
CA ARG A 100 14.03 4.78 -23.41
C ARG A 100 12.96 5.84 -23.55
N TYR A 101 12.49 6.38 -22.43
CA TYR A 101 11.48 7.44 -22.44
C TYR A 101 11.99 8.70 -23.16
N LEU A 102 13.25 9.09 -22.93
CA LEU A 102 13.89 10.18 -23.66
C LEU A 102 13.87 9.97 -25.18
N LEU A 103 14.24 8.77 -25.64
CA LEU A 103 14.24 8.44 -27.07
C LEU A 103 12.83 8.41 -27.66
N THR A 104 11.83 7.89 -26.93
CA THR A 104 10.43 7.92 -27.35
C THR A 104 9.93 9.36 -27.52
N MET A 105 10.25 10.25 -26.58
CA MET A 105 9.93 11.68 -26.72
C MET A 105 10.67 12.30 -27.91
N SER A 106 11.92 11.92 -28.14
CA SER A 106 12.72 12.39 -29.28
C SER A 106 12.14 11.96 -30.62
N GLU A 107 11.63 10.72 -30.72
CA GLU A 107 10.96 10.19 -31.92
C GLU A 107 9.74 11.05 -32.30
N VAL A 108 8.93 11.43 -31.32
CA VAL A 108 7.80 12.36 -31.53
C VAL A 108 8.26 13.70 -32.12
N LEU A 109 9.42 14.18 -31.70
CA LEU A 109 9.98 15.45 -32.17
C LEU A 109 10.66 15.30 -33.54
N PHE A 110 11.27 14.15 -33.84
CA PHE A 110 11.83 13.88 -35.16
C PHE A 110 10.75 13.76 -36.25
N ASP A 111 9.53 13.41 -35.88
CA ASP A 111 8.37 13.41 -36.80
C ASP A 111 7.86 14.82 -37.15
N LEU A 112 8.32 15.86 -36.44
CA LEU A 112 7.90 17.23 -36.70
C LEU A 112 8.68 17.81 -37.89
N GLN A 113 8.00 18.03 -39.01
CA GLN A 113 8.59 18.64 -40.21
C GLN A 113 8.51 20.17 -40.16
N ASP A 114 9.59 20.85 -40.56
CA ASP A 114 9.68 22.30 -40.79
C ASP A 114 9.17 23.17 -39.62
N VAL A 115 9.64 22.89 -38.39
CA VAL A 115 9.22 23.62 -37.19
C VAL A 115 10.36 24.47 -36.64
N GLU A 116 10.03 25.70 -36.27
CA GLU A 116 10.91 26.55 -35.45
C GLU A 116 11.29 25.83 -34.13
N PRO A 117 12.48 26.09 -33.57
CA PRO A 117 12.89 25.50 -32.29
C PRO A 117 11.83 25.72 -31.21
N LEU A 118 11.37 24.61 -30.62
CA LEU A 118 10.36 24.61 -29.58
C LEU A 118 10.97 25.11 -28.27
N ASP A 119 10.27 26.04 -27.64
CA ASP A 119 10.51 26.39 -26.23
C ASP A 119 9.88 25.35 -25.29
N VAL A 120 10.09 25.52 -23.98
CA VAL A 120 9.58 24.60 -22.95
C VAL A 120 8.06 24.42 -23.01
N GLN A 121 7.31 25.48 -23.32
CA GLN A 121 5.85 25.44 -23.34
C GLN A 121 5.34 24.70 -24.59
N ALA A 122 5.95 24.99 -25.74
CA ALA A 122 5.63 24.32 -27.00
C ALA A 122 5.98 22.83 -26.95
N LEU A 123 7.13 22.47 -26.37
CA LEU A 123 7.52 21.08 -26.12
C LEU A 123 6.46 20.33 -25.29
N ALA A 124 6.02 20.90 -24.16
CA ALA A 124 4.99 20.30 -23.33
C ALA A 124 3.68 20.07 -24.10
N GLY A 125 3.27 21.05 -24.92
CA GLY A 125 2.07 20.95 -25.75
C GLY A 125 2.13 19.86 -26.83
N VAL A 126 3.32 19.61 -27.40
CA VAL A 126 3.55 18.53 -28.37
C VAL A 126 3.48 17.18 -27.69
N LEU A 127 4.18 17.00 -26.58
CA LEU A 127 4.27 15.72 -25.86
C LEU A 127 2.91 15.31 -25.26
N GLN A 128 2.14 16.26 -24.72
CA GLN A 128 0.80 15.98 -24.17
C GLN A 128 -0.19 15.45 -25.21
N LYS A 129 -0.12 15.91 -26.47
CA LYS A 129 -1.04 15.46 -27.53
C LYS A 129 -0.76 14.04 -28.02
N ARG A 130 0.43 13.50 -27.74
CA ARG A 130 0.91 12.21 -28.27
C ARG A 130 1.24 11.15 -27.20
N ALA A 131 0.92 11.36 -25.93
CA ALA A 131 1.26 10.40 -24.87
C ALA A 131 0.10 9.43 -24.54
N PRO A 132 0.08 8.19 -25.08
CA PRO A 132 -0.56 7.06 -24.42
C PRO A 132 0.47 6.28 -23.57
N ALA A 133 0.06 6.00 -22.34
CA ALA A 133 0.65 5.03 -21.40
C ALA A 133 2.07 5.34 -20.88
N TYR A 134 2.11 6.14 -19.81
CA TYR A 134 3.25 6.21 -18.89
C TYR A 134 3.45 4.83 -18.22
N ASP A 135 4.62 4.23 -18.42
CA ASP A 135 4.99 2.89 -17.96
C ASP A 135 5.68 3.01 -16.60
N LYS A 136 4.93 2.79 -15.52
CA LYS A 136 5.47 2.78 -14.15
C LYS A 136 6.19 1.46 -13.87
N SER A 137 7.45 1.53 -13.44
CA SER A 137 8.06 0.42 -12.71
C SER A 137 7.27 0.23 -11.39
N ARG A 138 6.81 -0.99 -11.14
CA ARG A 138 5.96 -1.30 -9.96
C ARG A 138 6.73 -1.09 -8.65
N GLU A 139 8.06 -1.24 -8.66
CA GLU A 139 8.92 -1.03 -7.50
C GLU A 139 8.86 0.41 -6.96
N GLU A 140 8.98 1.43 -7.82
CA GLU A 140 8.93 2.83 -7.38
C GLU A 140 7.56 3.17 -6.80
N HIS A 141 6.49 2.66 -7.43
CA HIS A 141 5.13 2.77 -6.90
C HIS A 141 5.02 2.22 -5.47
N TYR A 142 5.54 1.00 -5.22
CA TYR A 142 5.50 0.38 -3.88
C TYR A 142 6.37 1.11 -2.87
N ASN A 143 7.52 1.64 -3.28
CA ASN A 143 8.40 2.41 -2.42
C ASN A 143 7.77 3.74 -2.00
N LEU A 144 7.15 4.48 -2.94
CA LEU A 144 6.51 5.76 -2.65
C LEU A 144 5.30 5.60 -1.73
N ILE A 145 4.43 4.63 -1.99
CA ILE A 145 3.26 4.40 -1.12
C ILE A 145 3.66 3.92 0.28
N SER A 146 4.73 3.13 0.35
CA SER A 146 5.34 2.67 1.60
C SER A 146 5.92 3.84 2.39
N ALA A 147 6.56 4.80 1.72
CA ALA A 147 7.07 6.03 2.33
C ALA A 147 5.93 6.92 2.84
N LEU A 148 4.90 7.19 2.02
CA LEU A 148 3.69 7.92 2.43
C LEU A 148 3.08 7.33 3.71
N HIS A 149 2.84 6.01 3.71
CA HIS A 149 2.23 5.33 4.84
C HIS A 149 3.12 5.39 6.10
N LYS A 150 4.44 5.25 5.95
CA LYS A 150 5.37 5.38 7.08
C LYS A 150 5.46 6.81 7.61
N SER A 151 5.40 7.82 6.76
CA SER A 151 5.37 9.24 7.17
C SER A 151 4.11 9.56 7.97
N VAL A 152 2.94 9.13 7.50
CA VAL A 152 1.68 9.26 8.26
C VAL A 152 1.78 8.57 9.61
N ARG A 153 2.26 7.31 9.63
CA ARG A 153 2.44 6.55 10.88
C ARG A 153 3.47 7.17 11.83
N GLY A 154 4.52 7.77 11.28
CA GLY A 154 5.57 8.49 11.98
C GLY A 154 5.17 9.89 12.45
N SER A 155 3.94 10.31 12.18
CA SER A 155 3.41 11.64 12.49
C SER A 155 4.20 12.79 11.85
N ASP A 156 4.64 12.59 10.61
CA ASP A 156 5.33 13.59 9.80
C ASP A 156 4.41 14.06 8.65
N PRO A 157 3.63 15.13 8.86
CA PRO A 157 2.68 15.62 7.86
C PRO A 157 3.39 16.21 6.63
N ASP A 158 4.57 16.80 6.80
CA ASP A 158 5.32 17.43 5.71
C ASP A 158 5.86 16.37 4.74
N ALA A 159 6.51 15.32 5.26
CA ALA A 159 6.97 14.21 4.44
C ALA A 159 5.78 13.44 3.82
N ALA A 160 4.68 13.29 4.54
CA ALA A 160 3.49 12.65 4.00
C ALA A 160 2.90 13.42 2.82
N LEU A 161 2.78 14.75 2.92
CA LEU A 161 2.36 15.60 1.79
C LEU A 161 3.32 15.49 0.60
N TYR A 162 4.64 15.50 0.86
CA TYR A 162 5.64 15.32 -0.20
C TYR A 162 5.48 14.01 -0.95
N TRP A 163 5.31 12.88 -0.25
CA TRP A 163 5.12 11.57 -0.90
C TRP A 163 3.78 11.46 -1.63
N LEU A 164 2.71 12.05 -1.07
CA LEU A 164 1.42 12.13 -1.75
C LEU A 164 1.55 12.90 -3.07
N ALA A 165 2.16 14.09 -3.04
CA ALA A 165 2.36 14.93 -4.22
C ALA A 165 3.24 14.24 -5.27
N ARG A 166 4.33 13.56 -4.86
CA ARG A 166 5.16 12.73 -5.75
C ARG A 166 4.35 11.66 -6.47
N MET A 167 3.44 11.00 -5.77
CA MET A 167 2.60 9.95 -6.37
C MET A 167 1.54 10.53 -7.31
N LEU A 168 0.87 11.63 -6.92
CA LEU A 168 -0.12 12.32 -7.78
C LEU A 168 0.52 12.84 -9.07
N ASN A 169 1.65 13.56 -8.95
CA ASN A 169 2.41 14.05 -10.10
C ASN A 169 2.96 12.92 -10.97
N GLY A 170 3.28 11.77 -10.35
CA GLY A 170 3.67 10.55 -11.04
C GLY A 170 2.51 9.81 -11.71
N GLY A 171 1.28 10.36 -11.72
CA GLY A 171 0.11 9.75 -12.35
C GLY A 171 -0.43 8.53 -11.60
N GLU A 172 -0.33 8.50 -10.27
CA GLU A 172 -0.97 7.47 -9.46
C GLU A 172 -2.49 7.53 -9.55
N ASP A 173 -3.15 6.37 -9.59
CA ASP A 173 -4.60 6.30 -9.44
C ASP A 173 -4.98 6.92 -8.08
N PRO A 174 -5.70 8.06 -8.02
CA PRO A 174 -5.98 8.68 -6.73
C PRO A 174 -6.95 7.84 -5.88
N LEU A 175 -7.71 6.92 -6.49
CA LEU A 175 -8.48 5.94 -5.72
C LEU A 175 -7.60 4.87 -5.09
N TYR A 176 -6.43 4.56 -5.66
CA TYR A 176 -5.42 3.76 -4.98
C TYR A 176 -4.90 4.48 -3.74
N LEU A 177 -4.59 5.76 -3.86
CA LEU A 177 -4.17 6.60 -2.73
C LEU A 177 -5.27 6.66 -1.66
N ALA A 178 -6.53 6.90 -2.04
CA ALA A 178 -7.67 6.92 -1.14
C ALA A 178 -7.85 5.61 -0.37
N ARG A 179 -7.73 4.44 -1.03
CA ARG A 179 -7.74 3.12 -0.37
C ARG A 179 -6.66 3.00 0.69
N ARG A 180 -5.47 3.53 0.42
CA ARG A 180 -4.33 3.50 1.35
C ARG A 180 -4.53 4.48 2.52
N ILE A 181 -5.12 5.65 2.28
CA ILE A 181 -5.48 6.64 3.32
C ILE A 181 -6.51 6.04 4.28
N VAL A 182 -7.58 5.41 3.76
CA VAL A 182 -8.55 4.67 4.58
C VAL A 182 -7.87 3.55 5.38
N ARG A 183 -6.92 2.84 4.76
CA ARG A 183 -6.15 1.80 5.45
C ARG A 183 -5.34 2.35 6.64
N MET A 184 -4.64 3.47 6.45
CA MET A 184 -3.90 4.16 7.53
C MET A 184 -4.83 4.56 8.68
N ALA A 185 -6.02 5.10 8.37
CA ALA A 185 -7.00 5.49 9.37
C ALA A 185 -7.42 4.35 10.30
N VAL A 186 -7.62 3.13 9.76
CA VAL A 186 -8.08 1.98 10.56
C VAL A 186 -6.94 1.16 11.17
N GLU A 187 -5.74 1.22 10.59
CA GLU A 187 -4.57 0.44 11.05
C GLU A 187 -3.73 1.20 12.09
N ASP A 188 -3.41 2.47 11.82
CA ASP A 188 -2.40 3.22 12.57
C ASP A 188 -3.01 4.27 13.52
N ILE A 189 -4.27 4.67 13.29
CA ILE A 189 -5.01 5.60 14.14
C ILE A 189 -6.06 4.84 14.98
N GLY A 190 -6.94 4.08 14.33
CA GLY A 190 -7.88 3.17 15.00
C GLY A 190 -8.81 3.88 15.99
N GLN A 191 -8.91 3.37 17.22
CA GLN A 191 -9.77 3.95 18.26
C GLN A 191 -9.14 5.18 18.94
N ALA A 192 -7.90 5.55 18.62
CA ALA A 192 -7.29 6.75 19.20
C ALA A 192 -7.90 8.03 18.61
N ASP A 193 -8.34 7.98 17.35
CA ASP A 193 -9.28 8.93 16.77
C ASP A 193 -10.30 8.20 15.86
N PRO A 194 -11.48 7.83 16.38
CA PRO A 194 -12.48 7.06 15.64
C PRO A 194 -13.07 7.80 14.44
N LEU A 195 -12.93 9.13 14.36
CA LEU A 195 -13.46 9.92 13.25
C LEU A 195 -12.54 9.92 12.03
N SER A 196 -11.28 9.49 12.17
CA SER A 196 -10.31 9.43 11.09
C SER A 196 -10.78 8.60 9.89
N ILE A 197 -11.54 7.52 10.10
CA ILE A 197 -12.12 6.73 9.01
C ILE A 197 -13.18 7.53 8.22
N LEU A 198 -13.94 8.39 8.90
CA LEU A 198 -14.95 9.24 8.26
C LEU A 198 -14.27 10.33 7.44
N VAL A 199 -13.21 10.95 7.97
CA VAL A 199 -12.40 11.93 7.24
C VAL A 199 -11.81 11.31 5.98
N ALA A 200 -11.22 10.11 6.08
CA ALA A 200 -10.64 9.40 4.94
C ALA A 200 -11.69 9.04 3.87
N ASN A 201 -12.88 8.57 4.28
CA ASN A 201 -13.96 8.26 3.35
C ASN A 201 -14.54 9.53 2.70
N ALA A 202 -14.72 10.60 3.48
CA ALA A 202 -15.20 11.89 2.95
C ALA A 202 -14.22 12.46 1.94
N ALA A 203 -12.90 12.33 2.16
CA ALA A 203 -11.88 12.73 1.20
C ALA A 203 -11.97 11.92 -0.10
N LYS A 204 -12.15 10.61 -0.01
CA LYS A 204 -12.42 9.74 -1.17
C LYS A 204 -13.66 10.21 -1.92
N ASP A 205 -14.79 10.42 -1.23
CA ASP A 205 -16.05 10.79 -1.88
C ASP A 205 -15.98 12.20 -2.48
N THR A 206 -15.23 13.11 -1.86
CA THR A 206 -14.94 14.44 -2.40
C THR A 206 -14.08 14.33 -3.66
N TYR A 207 -13.07 13.46 -3.66
CA TYR A 207 -12.27 13.20 -4.86
C TYR A 207 -13.12 12.62 -5.99
N ASP A 208 -13.99 11.64 -5.72
CA ASP A 208 -14.92 11.09 -6.72
C ASP A 208 -15.85 12.15 -7.31
N PHE A 209 -16.28 13.11 -6.48
CA PHE A 209 -17.18 14.19 -6.90
C PHE A 209 -16.48 15.27 -7.72
N LEU A 210 -15.27 15.68 -7.34
CA LEU A 210 -14.55 16.80 -7.94
C LEU A 210 -13.58 16.38 -9.06
N GLY A 211 -12.98 15.18 -8.98
CA GLY A 211 -11.89 14.75 -9.85
C GLY A 211 -10.59 15.53 -9.63
N SER A 212 -9.58 15.29 -10.46
CA SER A 212 -8.34 16.07 -10.46
C SER A 212 -8.49 17.37 -11.27
N PRO A 213 -7.85 18.47 -10.85
CA PRO A 213 -6.99 18.60 -9.65
C PRO A 213 -7.73 18.92 -8.34
N GLU A 214 -8.98 19.39 -8.36
CA GLU A 214 -9.66 19.98 -7.19
C GLU A 214 -9.86 18.98 -6.04
N GLY A 215 -10.15 17.72 -6.36
CA GLY A 215 -10.35 16.63 -5.41
C GLY A 215 -9.07 16.17 -4.71
N GLU A 216 -7.89 16.42 -5.29
CA GLU A 216 -6.60 16.01 -4.72
C GLU A 216 -6.34 16.71 -3.38
N LEU A 217 -6.83 17.93 -3.22
CA LEU A 217 -6.73 18.69 -1.98
C LEU A 217 -7.47 18.00 -0.82
N ALA A 218 -8.57 17.29 -1.10
CA ALA A 218 -9.29 16.51 -0.10
C ALA A 218 -8.45 15.32 0.40
N LEU A 219 -7.73 14.65 -0.50
CA LEU A 219 -6.79 13.58 -0.14
C LEU A 219 -5.63 14.12 0.70
N ALA A 220 -5.08 15.28 0.32
CA ALA A 220 -4.04 15.96 1.09
C ALA A 220 -4.53 16.34 2.51
N GLN A 221 -5.75 16.88 2.61
CA GLN A 221 -6.37 17.19 3.90
C GLN A 221 -6.50 15.95 4.78
N ALA A 222 -6.95 14.82 4.24
CA ALA A 222 -7.03 13.57 4.99
C ALA A 222 -5.65 13.07 5.43
N VAL A 223 -4.63 13.15 4.58
CA VAL A 223 -3.25 12.76 4.93
C VAL A 223 -2.73 13.58 6.11
N VAL A 224 -2.93 14.90 6.11
CA VAL A 224 -2.51 15.78 7.22
C VAL A 224 -3.28 15.46 8.51
N HIS A 225 -4.60 15.23 8.41
CA HIS A 225 -5.41 14.79 9.56
C HIS A 225 -4.85 13.51 10.18
N LEU A 226 -4.60 12.48 9.37
CA LEU A 226 -4.07 11.20 9.86
C LEU A 226 -2.65 11.32 10.41
N ALA A 227 -1.78 12.11 9.76
CA ALA A 227 -0.42 12.33 10.22
C ALA A 227 -0.39 13.03 11.59
N THR A 228 -1.32 13.93 11.86
CA THR A 228 -1.41 14.67 13.14
C THR A 228 -2.29 13.99 14.19
N ALA A 229 -3.07 12.97 13.83
CA ALA A 229 -3.92 12.24 14.76
C ALA A 229 -3.14 11.39 15.80
N PRO A 230 -3.70 11.17 17.00
CA PRO A 230 -3.18 10.18 17.95
C PRO A 230 -3.06 8.79 17.32
N LYS A 231 -1.96 8.07 17.59
CA LYS A 231 -1.67 6.78 16.94
C LYS A 231 -2.03 5.60 17.83
N SER A 232 -2.74 4.62 17.29
CA SER A 232 -2.98 3.33 17.94
C SER A 232 -3.14 2.20 16.92
N VAL A 233 -2.31 1.17 17.09
CA VAL A 233 -2.45 -0.13 16.41
C VAL A 233 -3.27 -1.13 17.24
N GLY A 234 -3.93 -0.67 18.31
CA GLY A 234 -4.59 -1.54 19.29
C GLY A 234 -5.70 -2.40 18.67
N ILE A 235 -6.50 -1.85 17.74
CA ILE A 235 -7.51 -2.64 17.01
C ILE A 235 -6.83 -3.70 16.14
N TYR A 236 -5.79 -3.31 15.39
CA TYR A 236 -5.10 -4.16 14.45
C TYR A 236 -4.48 -5.38 15.15
N GLU A 237 -3.74 -5.15 16.24
CA GLU A 237 -3.13 -6.21 17.04
C GLU A 237 -4.19 -7.09 17.73
N ALA A 238 -5.24 -6.48 18.29
CA ALA A 238 -6.33 -7.21 18.94
C ALA A 238 -7.05 -8.15 17.98
N PHE A 239 -7.37 -7.67 16.77
CA PHE A 239 -8.07 -8.48 15.78
C PHE A 239 -7.16 -9.59 15.22
N LYS A 240 -5.86 -9.32 15.03
CA LYS A 240 -4.87 -10.34 14.67
C LYS A 240 -4.81 -11.46 15.73
N ALA A 241 -4.78 -11.10 17.01
CA ALA A 241 -4.76 -12.06 18.11
C ALA A 241 -6.08 -12.85 18.21
N ALA A 242 -7.23 -12.18 18.05
CA ALA A 242 -8.54 -12.82 18.06
C ALA A 242 -8.71 -13.81 16.90
N LYS A 243 -8.28 -13.46 15.68
CA LYS A 243 -8.27 -14.38 14.52
C LYS A 243 -7.44 -15.63 14.79
N LYS A 244 -6.25 -15.46 15.39
CA LYS A 244 -5.39 -16.58 15.76
C LYS A 244 -6.08 -17.51 16.77
N ALA A 245 -6.65 -16.94 17.83
CA ALA A 245 -7.37 -17.72 18.83
C ALA A 245 -8.58 -18.46 18.23
N ALA A 246 -9.37 -17.81 17.38
CA ALA A 246 -10.50 -18.43 16.70
C ALA A 246 -10.08 -19.58 15.77
N HIS A 247 -8.90 -19.48 15.14
CA HIS A 247 -8.34 -20.57 14.35
C HIS A 247 -7.93 -21.77 15.22
N GLU A 248 -7.34 -21.51 16.39
CA GLU A 248 -6.94 -22.55 17.36
C GLU A 248 -8.14 -23.24 18.02
N THR A 249 -9.24 -22.52 18.25
CA THR A 249 -10.39 -23.00 19.03
C THR A 249 -11.69 -23.12 18.22
N GLY A 250 -11.60 -23.20 16.89
CA GLY A 250 -12.74 -23.02 15.99
C GLY A 250 -13.92 -24.00 16.17
N SER A 251 -13.69 -25.14 16.83
CA SER A 251 -14.75 -26.11 17.15
C SER A 251 -15.51 -25.81 18.45
N LEU A 252 -15.04 -24.87 19.28
CA LEU A 252 -15.70 -24.54 20.54
C LEU A 252 -16.99 -23.76 20.28
N MET A 253 -18.04 -24.14 20.99
CA MET A 253 -19.34 -23.52 20.85
C MET A 253 -19.46 -22.31 21.79
N PRO A 254 -20.26 -21.28 21.44
CA PRO A 254 -20.60 -20.22 22.38
C PRO A 254 -21.22 -20.80 23.67
N PRO A 255 -21.08 -20.15 24.84
CA PRO A 255 -21.75 -20.58 26.07
C PRO A 255 -23.26 -20.74 25.90
N ALA A 256 -23.85 -21.72 26.58
CA ALA A 256 -25.28 -22.02 26.45
C ALA A 256 -26.18 -20.80 26.72
N HIS A 257 -25.79 -19.94 27.67
CA HIS A 257 -26.56 -18.76 28.08
C HIS A 257 -26.65 -17.65 27.02
N ILE A 258 -25.81 -17.67 25.97
CA ILE A 258 -25.91 -16.71 24.83
C ILE A 258 -26.32 -17.36 23.51
N ARG A 259 -26.62 -18.67 23.51
CA ARG A 259 -27.13 -19.34 22.32
C ARG A 259 -28.57 -18.92 22.04
N ASN A 260 -28.88 -18.75 20.76
CA ASN A 260 -30.25 -18.50 20.32
C ASN A 260 -31.15 -19.71 20.64
N ALA A 261 -32.34 -19.47 21.20
CA ALA A 261 -33.27 -20.51 21.63
C ALA A 261 -34.71 -20.31 21.09
N PRO A 262 -34.90 -20.27 19.75
CA PRO A 262 -36.21 -20.00 19.15
C PRO A 262 -37.19 -21.17 19.29
N THR A 263 -36.71 -22.42 19.38
CA THR A 263 -37.56 -23.62 19.45
C THR A 263 -37.74 -24.13 20.89
N LYS A 264 -38.81 -24.90 21.13
CA LYS A 264 -39.04 -25.58 22.42
C LYS A 264 -37.91 -26.54 22.78
N LEU A 265 -37.39 -27.28 21.80
CA LEU A 265 -36.28 -28.21 21.98
C LEU A 265 -35.01 -27.48 22.45
N MET A 266 -34.65 -26.36 21.82
CA MET A 266 -33.48 -25.58 22.21
C MET A 266 -33.59 -25.03 23.63
N LYS A 267 -34.78 -24.55 24.03
CA LYS A 267 -35.04 -24.13 25.41
C LYS A 267 -34.91 -25.30 26.40
N SER A 268 -35.39 -26.49 26.05
CA SER A 268 -35.22 -27.68 26.89
C SER A 268 -33.76 -28.13 27.01
N LEU A 269 -32.94 -27.87 25.98
CA LEU A 269 -31.49 -28.09 25.99
C LEU A 269 -30.72 -27.00 26.77
N GLY A 270 -31.43 -26.06 27.42
CA GLY A 270 -30.82 -25.03 28.26
C GLY A 270 -30.29 -23.81 27.49
N TYR A 271 -30.59 -23.66 26.20
CA TYR A 271 -30.10 -22.52 25.42
C TYR A 271 -30.78 -21.24 25.89
N GLY A 272 -29.99 -20.18 26.06
CA GLY A 272 -30.43 -18.89 26.59
C GLY A 272 -30.78 -18.90 28.09
N LYS A 273 -30.65 -20.04 28.78
CA LYS A 273 -30.92 -20.12 30.22
C LYS A 273 -29.85 -19.33 30.98
N GLY A 274 -30.29 -18.42 31.85
CA GLY A 274 -29.40 -17.57 32.63
C GLY A 274 -28.81 -16.38 31.87
N TYR A 275 -29.29 -16.10 30.65
CA TYR A 275 -28.95 -14.86 29.96
C TYR A 275 -29.38 -13.65 30.79
N GLN A 276 -28.47 -12.71 31.01
CA GLN A 276 -28.78 -11.41 31.60
C GLN A 276 -28.72 -10.37 30.50
N TYR A 277 -29.82 -9.63 30.34
CA TYR A 277 -29.86 -8.53 29.39
C TYR A 277 -29.24 -7.29 30.05
N ASP A 278 -27.99 -6.99 29.69
CA ASP A 278 -27.17 -5.93 30.31
C ASP A 278 -27.91 -4.59 30.50
N PRO A 279 -28.69 -4.08 29.53
CA PRO A 279 -29.41 -2.82 29.70
C PRO A 279 -30.45 -2.80 30.83
N ASP A 280 -30.95 -3.96 31.25
CA ASP A 280 -31.92 -4.08 32.35
C ASP A 280 -31.24 -4.26 33.72
N THR A 281 -29.92 -4.45 33.78
CA THR A 281 -29.23 -4.56 35.05
C THR A 281 -29.01 -3.17 35.68
N PRO A 282 -28.97 -3.04 37.02
CA PRO A 282 -28.84 -1.74 37.68
C PRO A 282 -27.62 -0.94 37.22
N GLU A 283 -26.52 -1.63 36.92
CA GLU A 283 -25.27 -1.01 36.45
C GLU A 283 -25.10 -1.01 34.93
N GLY A 284 -26.07 -1.53 34.16
CA GLY A 284 -25.95 -1.67 32.70
C GLY A 284 -24.89 -2.69 32.25
N PHE A 285 -24.52 -3.62 33.13
CA PHE A 285 -23.44 -4.59 32.96
C PHE A 285 -23.60 -5.79 33.90
N SER A 286 -23.79 -7.00 33.36
CA SER A 286 -23.98 -8.25 34.12
C SER A 286 -22.68 -8.94 34.54
N GLY A 287 -21.55 -8.56 33.94
CA GLY A 287 -20.28 -9.26 34.10
C GLY A 287 -20.23 -10.67 33.47
N ALA A 288 -21.23 -11.06 32.66
CA ALA A 288 -21.26 -12.35 31.99
C ALA A 288 -20.00 -12.61 31.15
N ASP A 289 -19.58 -13.88 31.08
CA ASP A 289 -18.50 -14.31 30.20
C ASP A 289 -19.06 -14.79 28.86
N PHE A 290 -18.50 -14.27 27.77
CA PHE A 290 -18.99 -14.51 26.42
C PHE A 290 -18.05 -15.43 25.63
N PHE A 291 -16.93 -15.87 26.24
CA PHE A 291 -16.06 -16.89 25.67
C PHE A 291 -16.63 -18.29 25.89
N PRO A 292 -16.33 -19.27 25.02
CA PRO A 292 -16.69 -20.67 25.25
C PRO A 292 -16.31 -21.16 26.65
N ASP A 293 -17.14 -22.03 27.24
CA ASP A 293 -16.92 -22.54 28.60
C ASP A 293 -15.61 -23.35 28.68
N GLU A 294 -15.19 -23.96 27.58
CA GLU A 294 -13.94 -24.72 27.44
C GLU A 294 -12.72 -23.83 27.13
N MET A 295 -12.87 -22.50 27.16
CA MET A 295 -11.81 -21.54 26.87
C MET A 295 -11.64 -20.56 28.03
N GLU A 296 -10.39 -20.36 28.45
CA GLU A 296 -10.07 -19.25 29.33
C GLU A 296 -10.36 -17.91 28.67
N ARG A 297 -10.96 -17.00 29.44
CA ARG A 297 -11.19 -15.62 29.02
C ARG A 297 -9.87 -14.93 28.66
N ARG A 298 -9.81 -14.32 27.47
CA ARG A 298 -8.64 -13.58 27.00
C ARG A 298 -8.95 -12.09 26.83
N THR A 299 -7.95 -11.25 27.08
CA THR A 299 -8.00 -9.81 26.76
C THR A 299 -7.20 -9.53 25.49
N PHE A 300 -7.89 -9.42 24.36
CA PHE A 300 -7.28 -9.08 23.07
C PHE A 300 -7.05 -7.59 22.89
N TYR A 301 -8.05 -6.76 23.20
CA TYR A 301 -7.96 -5.32 23.01
C TYR A 301 -7.38 -4.63 24.25
N ARG A 302 -6.21 -4.01 24.07
CA ARG A 302 -5.45 -3.31 25.12
C ARG A 302 -5.18 -1.88 24.64
N PRO A 303 -6.13 -0.94 24.81
CA PRO A 303 -5.93 0.43 24.40
C PRO A 303 -4.71 1.04 25.09
N LYS A 304 -3.90 1.81 24.35
CA LYS A 304 -2.73 2.50 24.91
C LYS A 304 -3.17 3.61 25.86
N GLY A 305 -4.31 4.23 25.56
CA GLY A 305 -4.87 5.35 26.31
C GLY A 305 -4.58 6.71 25.68
N GLU A 306 -4.19 6.74 24.40
CA GLU A 306 -3.95 7.96 23.62
C GLU A 306 -5.24 8.45 22.95
N GLY A 307 -5.42 9.77 22.88
CA GLY A 307 -6.61 10.36 22.26
C GLY A 307 -7.92 9.84 22.88
N HIS A 308 -8.84 9.38 22.03
CA HIS A 308 -10.12 8.82 22.46
C HIS A 308 -9.97 7.51 23.25
N GLU A 309 -8.87 6.75 23.06
CA GLU A 309 -8.65 5.50 23.78
C GLU A 309 -8.51 5.70 25.30
N GLN A 310 -8.17 6.89 25.79
CA GLN A 310 -8.11 7.16 27.23
C GLN A 310 -9.45 6.84 27.93
N LYS A 311 -10.55 7.31 27.33
CA LYS A 311 -11.91 7.09 27.85
C LYS A 311 -12.32 5.63 27.71
N VAL A 312 -11.92 4.99 26.60
CA VAL A 312 -12.19 3.57 26.35
C VAL A 312 -11.46 2.71 27.38
N LYS A 313 -10.17 2.96 27.61
CA LYS A 313 -9.35 2.27 28.59
C LYS A 313 -9.95 2.34 29.99
N ALA A 314 -10.28 3.53 30.47
CA ALA A 314 -10.90 3.72 31.78
C ALA A 314 -12.24 2.94 31.91
N ARG A 315 -13.04 2.89 30.85
CA ARG A 315 -14.29 2.12 30.82
C ARG A 315 -14.04 0.61 30.90
N LEU A 316 -13.06 0.11 30.15
CA LEU A 316 -12.69 -1.31 30.15
C LEU A 316 -12.14 -1.75 31.50
N GLU A 317 -11.28 -0.94 32.13
CA GLU A 317 -10.73 -1.20 33.47
C GLU A 317 -11.84 -1.25 34.52
N ARG A 318 -12.78 -0.30 34.49
CA ARG A 318 -13.96 -0.31 35.36
C ARG A 318 -14.78 -1.58 35.18
N TRP A 319 -15.07 -2.00 33.95
CA TRP A 319 -15.83 -3.22 33.68
C TRP A 319 -15.08 -4.48 34.10
N ALA A 320 -13.76 -4.51 33.97
CA ALA A 320 -12.93 -5.62 34.45
C ALA A 320 -13.00 -5.73 35.99
N ALA A 321 -12.89 -4.61 36.71
CA ALA A 321 -13.01 -4.57 38.16
C ALA A 321 -14.41 -4.98 38.65
N MET A 322 -15.46 -4.46 37.99
CA MET A 322 -16.85 -4.87 38.30
C MET A 322 -17.07 -6.37 38.11
N ARG A 323 -16.55 -6.92 37.01
CA ARG A 323 -16.64 -8.36 36.73
C ARG A 323 -15.92 -9.18 37.81
N ALA A 324 -14.72 -8.79 38.19
CA ALA A 324 -13.96 -9.48 39.24
C ALA A 324 -14.71 -9.46 40.58
N ARG A 325 -15.31 -8.32 40.95
CA ARG A 325 -16.16 -8.21 42.16
C ARG A 325 -17.38 -9.13 42.08
N MET A 326 -18.12 -9.10 40.98
CA MET A 326 -19.30 -9.94 40.78
C MET A 326 -19.00 -11.45 40.74
N GLN A 327 -17.79 -11.84 40.30
CA GLN A 327 -17.34 -13.22 40.36
C GLN A 327 -16.97 -13.63 41.79
N ALA A 328 -16.33 -12.74 42.55
CA ALA A 328 -16.04 -12.99 43.97
C ALA A 328 -17.31 -13.12 44.81
N ASP A 329 -18.34 -12.30 44.54
CA ASP A 329 -19.62 -12.36 45.25
C ASP A 329 -20.43 -13.65 44.96
N LYS A 330 -20.08 -14.39 43.89
CA LYS A 330 -20.72 -15.65 43.49
C LYS A 330 -19.96 -16.90 43.98
N ALA A 331 -18.71 -16.75 44.42
CA ALA A 331 -17.83 -17.84 44.84
C ALA A 331 -17.98 -18.11 46.35
#